data_AF-A0AAV2PQ21-F1
#
_entry.id   AF-A0AAV2PQ21-F1
#
_cell.length_a   1.000
_cell.length_b   1.000
_cell.length_c   1.000
_cell.angle_alpha   90.00
_cell.angle_beta   90.00
_cell.angle_gamma   90.00
#
_symmetry.space_group_name_H-M   'P 1'
#
loop_
_entity.id
_entity.type
_entity.pdbx_description
1 polymer ?
#
loop_
_entity_poly.entity_id
_entity_poly.type
_entity_poly.pdbx_seq_one_letter_code
_entity_poly.pdbx_strand_id
1 'polypeptide(L)'
;MRLSSILRCVADMTKKSSNLPESYIERAQEQLSWRTPLGKQYRRAEIKRRKFRYTTNRPWTQQFYQQNLPGTYRKKVFVEPIGEWTFFKGDRVEVLAGKDGGKQGLVNYIVQERNWVMVEGLNCHFRNMGGKGN
;
A
#
# COMPACT_ATOMS: atom_id res chain seq x y z
N MET A 1 -3.93 -32.55 -10.30
CA MET A 1 -3.96 -31.09 -10.58
C MET A 1 -3.56 -30.34 -9.31
N ARG A 2 -2.44 -29.60 -9.33
CA ARG A 2 -1.87 -28.98 -8.12
C ARG A 2 -2.57 -27.64 -7.85
N LEU A 3 -3.31 -27.55 -6.74
CA LEU A 3 -3.93 -26.33 -6.22
C LEU A 3 -2.95 -25.16 -6.00
N SER A 4 -1.63 -25.43 -6.04
CA SER A 4 -0.56 -24.46 -5.85
C SER A 4 -0.45 -23.39 -6.95
N SER A 5 -1.01 -23.58 -8.14
CA SER A 5 -0.96 -22.56 -9.21
C SER A 5 -2.00 -21.45 -9.01
N ILE A 6 -3.16 -21.76 -8.43
CA ILE A 6 -4.22 -20.79 -8.14
C ILE A 6 -3.77 -19.83 -7.03
N LEU A 7 -2.98 -20.33 -6.07
CA LEU A 7 -2.42 -19.54 -4.97
C LEU A 7 -1.30 -18.55 -5.39
N ARG A 8 -0.73 -18.68 -6.61
CA ARG A 8 0.30 -17.75 -7.11
C ARG A 8 -0.27 -16.45 -7.70
N CYS A 9 -1.55 -16.43 -8.08
CA CYS A 9 -2.22 -15.24 -8.64
C CYS A 9 -2.73 -14.25 -7.56
N VAL A 10 -2.49 -14.56 -6.30
CA VAL A 10 -3.05 -13.89 -5.13
C VAL A 10 -2.20 -12.70 -4.63
N ALA A 11 -0.93 -12.63 -5.01
CA ALA A 11 0.00 -11.61 -4.49
C ALA A 11 -0.25 -10.18 -5.03
N ASP A 12 -1.25 -9.95 -5.89
CA ASP A 12 -1.59 -8.62 -6.45
C ASP A 12 -2.75 -7.90 -5.71
N MET A 13 -3.21 -8.45 -4.58
CA MET A 13 -4.53 -8.09 -4.02
C MET A 13 -4.58 -6.76 -3.27
N THR A 14 -3.46 -6.16 -2.85
CA THR A 14 -3.46 -4.79 -2.32
C THR A 14 -4.03 -3.80 -3.33
N LYS A 15 -3.58 -3.90 -4.58
CA LYS A 15 -4.02 -3.03 -5.67
C LYS A 15 -5.40 -3.45 -6.19
N LYS A 16 -5.66 -4.76 -6.32
CA LYS A 16 -6.97 -5.31 -6.77
C LYS A 16 -8.13 -5.09 -5.80
N SER A 17 -7.86 -4.81 -4.51
CA SER A 17 -8.93 -4.48 -3.54
C SER A 17 -9.59 -3.12 -3.81
N SER A 18 -8.94 -2.28 -4.63
CA SER A 18 -9.53 -1.07 -5.18
C SER A 18 -10.30 -1.43 -6.44
N ASN A 19 -11.54 -0.96 -6.60
CA ASN A 19 -12.29 -1.06 -7.86
C ASN A 19 -11.72 -0.13 -8.96
N LEU A 20 -10.41 0.19 -8.89
CA LEU A 20 -9.72 1.09 -9.80
C LEU A 20 -8.81 0.28 -10.73
N PRO A 21 -8.67 0.68 -12.00
CA PRO A 21 -7.73 0.03 -12.89
C PRO A 21 -6.29 0.32 -12.44
N GLU A 22 -5.42 -0.68 -12.57
CA GLU A 22 -3.99 -0.58 -12.19
C GLU A 22 -3.31 0.64 -12.85
N SER A 23 -3.61 0.87 -14.13
CA SER A 23 -3.07 2.02 -14.88
C SER A 23 -3.46 3.37 -14.30
N TYR A 24 -4.59 3.48 -13.59
CA TYR A 24 -4.97 4.68 -12.87
C TYR A 24 -4.15 4.84 -11.58
N ILE A 25 -3.98 3.75 -10.83
CA ILE A 25 -3.20 3.76 -9.59
C ILE A 25 -1.75 4.15 -9.87
N GLU A 26 -1.14 3.54 -10.88
CA GLU A 26 0.23 3.88 -11.30
C GLU A 26 0.33 5.35 -11.71
N ARG A 27 -0.58 5.84 -12.56
CA ARG A 27 -0.60 7.24 -13.00
C ARG A 27 -0.79 8.23 -11.86
N ALA A 28 -1.65 7.91 -10.90
CA ALA A 28 -1.91 8.75 -9.73
C ALA A 28 -0.73 8.77 -8.75
N GLN A 29 -0.03 7.64 -8.62
CA GLN A 29 1.17 7.53 -7.78
C GLN A 29 2.41 8.14 -8.45
N GLU A 30 2.44 8.23 -9.78
CA GLU A 30 3.63 8.57 -10.55
C GLU A 30 4.14 9.99 -10.26
N GLN A 31 5.36 10.08 -9.74
CA GLN A 31 6.09 11.33 -9.58
C GLN A 31 7.24 11.39 -10.58
N LEU A 32 6.95 11.94 -11.76
CA LEU A 32 7.92 12.18 -12.83
C LEU A 32 8.66 13.50 -12.58
N SER A 33 10.00 13.43 -12.58
CA SER A 33 10.84 14.63 -12.56
C SER A 33 11.26 15.04 -13.97
N TRP A 34 11.52 14.08 -14.85
CA TRP A 34 11.90 14.33 -16.25
C TRP A 34 11.53 13.14 -17.14
N ARG A 35 11.13 13.44 -18.38
CA ARG A 35 10.89 12.46 -19.44
C ARG A 35 11.61 12.90 -20.69
N THR A 36 12.35 11.99 -21.31
CA THR A 36 13.04 12.29 -22.56
C THR A 36 12.03 12.62 -23.68
N PRO A 37 12.28 13.64 -24.52
CA PRO A 37 11.38 13.98 -25.63
C PRO A 37 11.19 12.81 -26.60
N LEU A 38 10.04 12.78 -27.27
CA LEU A 38 9.75 11.78 -28.30
C LEU A 38 10.60 12.09 -29.55
N GLY A 39 11.59 11.26 -29.83
CA GLY A 39 12.39 11.35 -31.06
C GLY A 39 13.28 10.13 -31.24
N LYS A 40 13.62 9.79 -32.49
CA LYS A 40 14.51 8.64 -32.80
C LYS A 40 15.92 8.82 -32.21
N GLN A 41 16.35 10.07 -32.05
CA GLN A 41 17.66 10.44 -31.49
C GLN A 41 17.77 10.16 -29.98
N TYR A 42 16.63 10.04 -29.31
CA TYR A 42 16.57 9.96 -27.87
C TYR A 42 16.16 8.57 -27.39
N ARG A 43 16.91 8.02 -26.43
CA ARG A 43 16.47 6.82 -25.72
C ARG A 43 15.28 7.17 -24.83
N ARG A 44 14.20 6.38 -24.93
CA ARG A 44 13.05 6.49 -24.02
C ARG A 44 13.53 6.21 -22.59
N ALA A 45 13.62 7.25 -21.79
CA ALA A 45 14.01 7.20 -20.39
C ALA A 45 13.17 8.17 -19.59
N GLU A 46 12.90 7.80 -18.34
CA GLU A 46 12.10 8.57 -17.41
C GLU A 46 12.83 8.59 -16.07
N ILE A 47 13.06 9.80 -15.55
CA ILE A 47 13.57 10.01 -14.19
C ILE A 47 12.35 10.17 -13.30
N LYS A 48 11.99 9.07 -12.64
CA LYS A 48 10.87 9.02 -11.72
C LYS A 48 11.27 8.53 -10.35
N ARG A 49 10.49 8.93 -9.35
CA ARG A 49 10.66 8.41 -7.99
C ARG A 49 10.29 6.92 -7.97
N ARG A 50 11.22 6.10 -7.52
CA ARG A 50 11.01 4.64 -7.38
C ARG A 50 10.70 4.21 -5.95
N LYS A 51 11.10 5.00 -4.95
CA LYS A 51 11.02 4.65 -3.53
C LYS A 51 9.96 5.51 -2.84
N PHE A 52 8.81 4.91 -2.56
CA PHE A 52 7.73 5.53 -1.81
C PHE A 52 7.66 4.98 -0.38
N ARG A 53 7.20 5.80 0.56
CA ARG A 53 6.88 5.39 1.93
C ARG A 53 5.41 5.02 1.97
N TYR A 54 5.13 3.72 1.96
CA TYR A 54 3.78 3.19 2.14
C TYR A 54 3.35 3.31 3.60
N THR A 55 2.15 3.84 3.81
CA THR A 55 1.49 4.03 5.10
C THR A 55 0.05 3.51 4.99
N THR A 56 -0.87 3.98 5.83
CA THR A 56 -2.30 3.64 5.75
C THR A 56 -3.02 4.33 4.58
N ASN A 57 -2.46 5.42 4.05
CA ASN A 57 -3.04 6.15 2.92
C ASN A 57 -2.80 5.39 1.62
N ARG A 58 -3.82 5.33 0.75
CA ARG A 58 -3.71 4.61 -0.52
C ARG A 58 -2.86 5.39 -1.52
N PRO A 59 -2.12 4.72 -2.42
CA PRO A 59 -1.17 5.38 -3.31
C PRO A 59 -1.77 6.47 -4.22
N TRP A 60 -3.05 6.36 -4.56
CA TRP A 60 -3.78 7.33 -5.40
C TRP A 60 -4.41 8.50 -4.63
N THR A 61 -4.22 8.61 -3.32
CA THR A 61 -4.81 9.71 -2.53
C THR A 61 -3.86 10.89 -2.36
N GLN A 62 -4.43 12.08 -2.21
CA GLN A 62 -3.65 13.31 -2.02
C GLN A 62 -2.82 13.27 -0.72
N GLN A 63 -3.31 12.63 0.33
CA GLN A 63 -2.58 12.46 1.59
C GLN A 63 -1.33 11.60 1.40
N PHE A 64 -1.38 10.57 0.53
CA PHE A 64 -0.21 9.78 0.19
C PHE A 64 0.83 10.61 -0.57
N TYR A 65 0.38 11.43 -1.52
CA TYR A 65 1.24 12.38 -2.24
C TYR A 65 1.91 13.38 -1.28
N GLN A 66 1.14 14.01 -0.39
CA GLN A 66 1.65 14.93 0.64
C GLN A 66 2.67 14.27 1.55
N GLN A 67 2.42 13.02 1.96
CA GLN A 67 3.40 12.27 2.74
C GLN A 67 4.67 11.99 1.94
N ASN A 68 4.57 11.80 0.62
CA ASN A 68 5.69 11.47 -0.26
C ASN A 68 6.10 12.65 -1.16
N LEU A 69 6.06 13.88 -0.66
CA LEU A 69 6.39 15.06 -1.46
C LEU A 69 7.77 14.93 -2.14
N PRO A 70 7.93 15.42 -3.39
CA PRO A 70 9.22 15.53 -4.05
C PRO A 70 10.22 16.28 -3.16
N GLY A 71 11.49 15.83 -3.14
CA GLY A 71 12.52 16.38 -2.26
C GLY A 71 12.54 15.80 -0.84
N THR A 72 11.53 15.03 -0.42
CA THR A 72 11.58 14.32 0.86
C THR A 72 12.45 13.05 0.76
N TYR A 73 13.50 13.00 1.56
CA TYR A 73 14.36 11.83 1.71
C TYR A 73 14.09 11.17 3.06
N ARG A 74 13.74 9.88 3.04
CA ARG A 74 13.50 9.09 4.23
C ARG A 74 14.30 7.79 4.18
N LYS A 75 14.70 7.30 5.35
CA LYS A 75 15.34 5.99 5.49
C LYS A 75 14.39 4.90 4.99
N LYS A 76 14.94 3.91 4.27
CA LYS A 76 14.18 2.74 3.82
C LYS A 76 13.72 1.96 5.04
N VAL A 77 12.44 1.56 5.05
CA VAL A 77 11.95 0.59 6.02
C VAL A 77 12.20 -0.80 5.43
N PHE A 78 12.96 -1.60 6.17
CA PHE A 78 13.19 -2.99 5.83
C PHE A 78 11.98 -3.79 6.28
N VAL A 79 11.50 -4.63 5.37
CA VAL A 79 10.33 -5.49 5.54
C VAL A 79 10.77 -6.87 5.11
N GLU A 80 10.34 -7.89 5.84
CA GLU A 80 10.63 -9.27 5.50
C GLU A 80 9.93 -9.65 4.18
N PRO A 81 10.65 -10.20 3.20
CA PRO A 81 10.03 -10.65 1.96
C PRO A 81 9.17 -11.88 2.23
N ILE A 82 7.85 -11.73 2.09
CA ILE A 82 6.91 -12.85 2.19
C ILE A 82 6.75 -13.48 0.80
N GLY A 83 7.01 -14.79 0.70
CA GLY A 83 6.85 -15.52 -0.55
C GLY A 83 5.39 -15.76 -0.91
N GLU A 84 4.63 -16.39 0.00
CA GLU A 84 3.20 -16.66 -0.16
C GLU A 84 2.39 -15.85 0.84
N TRP A 85 1.48 -15.02 0.33
CA TRP A 85 0.62 -14.17 1.16
C TRP A 85 -0.70 -14.87 1.45
N THR A 86 -1.05 -15.03 2.73
CA THR A 86 -2.18 -15.85 3.17
C THR A 86 -3.38 -15.06 3.71
N PHE A 87 -3.26 -13.73 3.88
CA PHE A 87 -4.32 -12.90 4.45
C PHE A 87 -5.13 -12.20 3.38
N PHE A 88 -6.45 -12.25 3.49
CA PHE A 88 -7.36 -11.62 2.54
C PHE A 88 -8.36 -10.72 3.26
N LYS A 89 -8.91 -9.76 2.51
CA LYS A 89 -9.98 -8.92 3.03
C LYS A 89 -11.22 -9.80 3.28
N GLY A 90 -11.77 -9.71 4.48
CA GLY A 90 -12.90 -10.52 4.94
C GLY A 90 -12.50 -11.75 5.75
N ASP A 91 -11.22 -12.09 5.86
CA ASP A 91 -10.78 -13.22 6.67
C ASP A 91 -11.00 -12.94 8.16
N ARG A 92 -11.36 -14.00 8.91
CA ARG A 92 -11.42 -13.96 10.37
C ARG A 92 -10.05 -14.29 10.94
N VAL A 93 -9.49 -13.36 11.70
CA VAL A 93 -8.15 -13.46 12.30
C VAL A 93 -8.21 -13.19 13.79
N GLU A 94 -7.23 -13.73 14.52
CA GLU A 94 -7.05 -13.49 15.95
C GLU A 94 -5.80 -12.64 16.20
N VAL A 95 -5.90 -11.67 17.09
CA VAL A 95 -4.77 -10.82 17.49
C VAL A 95 -3.95 -11.54 18.54
N LEU A 96 -2.70 -11.86 18.24
CA LEU A 96 -1.83 -12.61 19.17
C LEU A 96 -1.22 -11.72 20.27
N ALA A 97 -0.96 -10.45 19.98
CA ALA A 97 -0.27 -9.54 20.90
C ALA A 97 -0.75 -8.09 20.76
N GLY A 98 -0.63 -7.33 21.86
CA GLY A 98 -1.02 -5.91 21.95
C GLY A 98 -2.23 -5.68 22.86
N LYS A 99 -2.80 -4.47 22.79
CA LYS A 99 -3.93 -4.04 23.65
C LYS A 99 -5.14 -4.96 23.56
N ASP A 100 -5.38 -5.52 22.37
CA ASP A 100 -6.54 -6.36 22.06
C ASP A 100 -6.15 -7.84 21.81
N GLY A 101 -5.11 -8.33 22.48
CA GLY A 101 -4.68 -9.72 22.38
C GLY A 101 -5.79 -10.72 22.75
N GLY A 102 -5.91 -11.81 22.00
CA GLY A 102 -6.92 -12.85 22.14
C GLY A 102 -8.28 -12.52 21.51
N LYS A 103 -8.48 -11.30 20.99
CA LYS A 103 -9.72 -10.95 20.29
C LYS A 103 -9.66 -11.37 18.83
N GLN A 104 -10.82 -11.79 18.32
CA GLN A 104 -11.02 -12.12 16.91
C GLN A 104 -11.71 -10.98 16.18
N GLY A 105 -11.36 -10.78 14.91
CA GLY A 105 -11.96 -9.76 14.06
C GLY A 105 -11.80 -10.08 12.59
N LEU A 106 -12.42 -9.25 11.74
CA LEU A 106 -12.34 -9.38 10.29
C LEU A 106 -11.27 -8.47 9.70
N VAL A 107 -10.53 -8.96 8.72
CA VAL A 107 -9.55 -8.16 7.98
C VAL A 107 -10.28 -7.18 7.05
N ASN A 108 -10.07 -5.89 7.25
CA ASN A 108 -10.70 -4.84 6.44
C ASN A 108 -9.76 -4.27 5.37
N TYR A 109 -8.49 -4.06 5.74
CA TYR A 109 -7.52 -3.39 4.89
C TYR A 109 -6.14 -4.02 5.00
N ILE A 110 -5.43 -4.11 3.88
CA ILE A 110 -4.13 -4.77 3.77
C ILE A 110 -3.16 -3.82 3.08
N VAL A 111 -1.91 -3.79 3.54
CA VAL A 111 -0.79 -3.09 2.89
C VAL A 111 0.40 -4.05 2.80
N GLN A 112 0.49 -4.75 1.67
CA GLN A 112 1.51 -5.76 1.38
C GLN A 112 2.92 -5.18 1.32
N GLU A 113 3.10 -3.94 0.87
CA GLU A 113 4.42 -3.28 0.81
C GLU A 113 5.07 -3.13 2.19
N ARG A 114 4.30 -3.35 3.26
CA ARG A 114 4.69 -3.24 4.66
C ARG A 114 4.33 -4.44 5.52
N ASN A 115 3.80 -5.50 4.92
CA ASN A 115 3.23 -6.66 5.63
C ASN A 115 2.23 -6.25 6.72
N TRP A 116 1.39 -5.25 6.43
CA TRP A 116 0.41 -4.73 7.38
C TRP A 116 -0.98 -5.28 7.08
N VAL A 117 -1.65 -5.71 8.14
CA VAL A 117 -3.04 -6.16 8.14
C VAL A 117 -3.79 -5.33 9.17
N MET A 118 -4.89 -4.71 8.74
CA MET A 118 -5.77 -3.94 9.60
C MET A 118 -7.05 -4.72 9.83
N VAL A 119 -7.35 -4.91 11.12
CA VAL A 119 -8.52 -5.65 11.58
C VAL A 119 -9.60 -4.65 12.01
N GLU A 120 -10.85 -4.95 11.67
CA GLU A 120 -11.98 -4.09 11.98
C GLU A 120 -12.17 -3.95 13.50
N GLY A 121 -12.17 -2.70 13.98
CA GLY A 121 -12.47 -2.37 15.38
C GLY A 121 -11.39 -2.74 16.41
N LEU A 122 -10.30 -3.38 16.01
CA LEU A 122 -9.22 -3.81 16.91
C LEU A 122 -7.96 -2.97 16.75
N ASN A 123 -7.22 -2.80 17.85
CA ASN A 123 -5.99 -2.00 17.92
C ASN A 123 -6.19 -0.53 17.47
N CYS A 124 -7.37 0.02 17.74
CA CYS A 124 -7.75 1.39 17.41
C CYS A 124 -7.29 2.39 18.48
N HIS A 125 -7.02 3.62 18.05
CA HIS A 125 -6.76 4.77 18.91
C HIS A 125 -7.71 5.92 18.56
N PHE A 126 -8.01 6.77 19.55
CA PHE A 126 -8.86 7.92 19.34
C PHE A 126 -8.09 9.03 18.63
N ARG A 127 -8.70 9.64 17.61
CA ARG A 127 -8.19 10.80 16.91
C ARG A 127 -9.29 11.83 16.78
N ASN A 128 -9.03 13.06 17.20
CA ASN A 128 -9.95 14.17 17.01
C ASN A 128 -10.00 14.53 15.52
N MET A 129 -11.20 14.61 14.96
CA MET A 129 -11.46 15.00 13.58
C MET A 129 -12.30 16.28 13.55
N GLY A 130 -12.03 17.18 12.61
CA GLY A 130 -12.86 18.38 12.40
C GLY A 130 -12.71 19.49 13.46
N GLY A 131 -11.63 19.49 14.24
CA GLY A 131 -11.33 20.63 15.11
C GLY A 131 -11.16 21.90 14.29
N LYS A 132 -11.89 22.97 14.64
CA LYS A 132 -11.61 24.31 14.12
C LYS A 132 -10.16 24.64 14.47
N GLY A 133 -9.33 24.88 13.47
CA GLY A 133 -8.00 25.43 13.71
C GLY A 133 -8.16 26.77 14.42
N ASN A 134 -7.63 26.88 15.63
CA ASN A 134 -7.39 28.17 16.25
C ASN A 134 -6.22 28.86 15.55
#